data_AF-A0A1B6LN95-F1
#
_entry.id   AF-A0A1B6LN95-F1
#
_cell.length_a   1.000
_cell.length_b   1.000
_cell.length_c   1.000
_cell.angle_alpha   90.00
_cell.angle_beta   90.00
_cell.angle_gamma   90.00
#
_symmetry.space_group_name_H-M   'P 1'
#
loop_
_entity.id
_entity.type
_entity.pdbx_description
1 polymer ?
#
loop_
_entity_poly.entity_id
_entity_poly.type
_entity_poly.pdbx_seq_one_letter_code
_entity_poly.pdbx_strand_id
1 'polypeptide(L)'
;QRRLVKSLEDLCLHYDLTVRNSSGDIIQFLYGGDGLDPTYMEGNGCPVELRRVLDHVRAVFPSRGEDALSATQIIQATDELIKSPDDLEGCSDEFKAELRDFMYGVARRMANLRQDREDVKVVQELERLTVSQLIQFFHACQTKYMKAKIEPGTAVGALAAQSIGEPGTQMTLKTFHFAGVASMNITQGVPRIKEIINASKNISTP
;
A
#
# COMPACT_ATOMS: atom_id res chain seq x y z
N GLN A 1 -24.10 -11.47 -5.74
CA GLN A 1 -24.17 -10.75 -4.45
C GLN A 1 -24.77 -11.58 -3.32
N ARG A 2 -26.09 -11.88 -3.25
CA ARG A 2 -26.70 -12.62 -2.11
C ARG A 2 -25.97 -13.90 -1.70
N ARG A 3 -25.59 -14.74 -2.68
CA ARG A 3 -24.82 -15.98 -2.42
C ARG A 3 -23.44 -15.71 -1.80
N LEU A 4 -22.73 -14.69 -2.28
CA LEU A 4 -21.43 -14.30 -1.73
C LEU A 4 -21.55 -13.82 -0.28
N VAL A 5 -22.53 -12.96 0.00
CA VAL A 5 -22.76 -12.46 1.37
C VAL A 5 -23.04 -13.62 2.32
N LYS A 6 -23.94 -14.54 1.94
CA LYS A 6 -24.23 -15.71 2.79
C LYS A 6 -23.06 -16.66 3.01
N SER A 7 -22.09 -16.68 2.11
CA SER A 7 -20.90 -17.53 2.26
C SER A 7 -19.75 -16.86 3.02
N LEU A 8 -19.78 -15.54 3.20
CA LEU A 8 -18.67 -14.78 3.79
C LEU A 8 -19.08 -13.95 5.01
N GLU A 9 -20.37 -13.87 5.35
CA GLU A 9 -20.89 -13.01 6.43
C GLU A 9 -20.36 -13.38 7.83
N ASP A 10 -19.84 -14.58 8.00
CA ASP A 10 -19.30 -15.08 9.26
C ASP A 10 -17.78 -14.90 9.40
N LEU A 11 -17.09 -14.40 8.37
CA LEU A 11 -15.65 -14.16 8.44
C LEU A 11 -15.34 -12.85 9.14
N CYS A 12 -14.59 -12.96 10.23
CA CYS A 12 -14.17 -11.83 11.06
C CYS A 12 -12.66 -11.86 11.31
N LEU A 13 -12.06 -10.69 11.44
CA LEU A 13 -10.70 -10.55 11.95
C LEU A 13 -10.68 -10.69 13.48
N HIS A 14 -9.77 -11.50 14.00
CA HIS A 14 -9.56 -11.69 15.44
C HIS A 14 -8.38 -10.85 15.97
N TYR A 15 -8.29 -10.73 17.30
CA TYR A 15 -7.23 -9.95 17.98
C TYR A 15 -5.81 -10.48 17.77
N ASP A 16 -5.68 -11.74 17.38
CA ASP A 16 -4.39 -12.35 16.99
C ASP A 16 -4.05 -12.10 15.51
N LEU A 17 -4.79 -11.20 14.84
CA LEU A 17 -4.67 -10.82 13.43
C LEU A 17 -5.03 -11.93 12.43
N THR A 18 -5.59 -13.05 12.89
CA THR A 18 -6.08 -14.12 12.02
C THR A 18 -7.53 -13.87 11.59
N VAL A 19 -7.88 -14.32 10.38
CA VAL A 19 -9.26 -14.30 9.88
C VAL A 19 -9.86 -15.69 10.08
N ARG A 20 -10.99 -15.76 10.80
CA ARG A 20 -11.65 -17.03 11.13
C ARG A 20 -13.12 -17.00 10.77
N ASN A 21 -13.67 -18.20 10.56
CA ASN A 21 -15.11 -18.40 10.42
C ASN A 21 -15.80 -18.56 11.79
N SER A 22 -17.13 -18.68 11.76
CA SER A 22 -17.94 -18.89 12.98
C SER A 22 -17.62 -20.19 13.74
N SER A 23 -17.09 -21.21 13.08
CA SER A 23 -16.66 -22.48 13.68
C SER A 23 -15.29 -22.42 14.35
N GLY A 24 -14.53 -21.33 14.12
CA GLY A 24 -13.17 -21.16 14.64
C GLY A 24 -12.06 -21.64 13.71
N ASP A 25 -12.38 -22.09 12.49
CA ASP A 25 -11.40 -22.46 11.48
C ASP A 25 -10.70 -21.21 10.94
N ILE A 26 -9.38 -21.29 10.79
CA ILE A 26 -8.56 -20.20 10.24
C ILE A 26 -8.65 -20.23 8.72
N ILE A 27 -9.09 -19.11 8.12
CA ILE A 27 -9.12 -18.91 6.68
C ILE A 27 -7.86 -18.20 6.19
N GLN A 28 -7.34 -17.23 6.96
CA GLN A 28 -6.08 -16.54 6.69
C GLN A 28 -5.32 -16.33 8.01
N PHE A 29 -4.01 -16.57 7.99
CA PHE A 29 -3.13 -16.26 9.13
C PHE A 29 -2.91 -14.76 9.31
N LEU A 30 -2.98 -13.99 8.22
CA LEU A 30 -2.91 -12.54 8.20
C LEU A 30 -3.85 -12.05 7.11
N TYR A 31 -4.73 -11.11 7.44
CA TYR A 31 -5.66 -10.54 6.47
C TYR A 31 -4.92 -9.94 5.28
N GLY A 32 -5.28 -10.35 4.06
CA GLY A 32 -4.65 -9.81 2.83
C GLY A 32 -3.17 -10.15 2.63
N GLY A 33 -2.53 -10.83 3.58
CA GLY A 33 -1.09 -11.07 3.61
C GLY A 33 -0.27 -9.91 4.18
N ASP A 34 -0.85 -8.73 4.37
CA ASP A 34 -0.21 -7.52 4.88
C ASP A 34 -0.86 -6.96 6.16
N GLY A 35 -2.08 -7.40 6.48
CA GLY A 35 -2.84 -6.92 7.64
C GLY A 35 -3.32 -5.48 7.48
N LEU A 36 -3.47 -5.01 6.25
CA LEU A 36 -3.86 -3.63 5.98
C LEU A 36 -5.32 -3.51 5.52
N ASP A 37 -5.95 -2.40 5.87
CA ASP A 37 -7.30 -2.05 5.49
C ASP A 37 -7.30 -1.37 4.12
N PRO A 38 -8.03 -1.92 3.13
CA PRO A 38 -8.09 -1.36 1.78
C PRO A 38 -8.67 0.06 1.72
N THR A 39 -9.44 0.49 2.73
CA THR A 39 -10.04 1.84 2.77
C THR A 39 -9.04 2.94 3.09
N TYR A 40 -7.91 2.60 3.70
CA TYR A 40 -6.85 3.54 4.08
C TYR A 40 -5.67 3.55 3.10
N MET A 41 -5.80 2.89 1.95
CA MET A 41 -4.77 2.89 0.90
C MET A 41 -4.72 4.24 0.18
N GLU A 42 -3.58 4.93 0.26
CA GLU A 42 -3.38 6.21 -0.43
C GLU A 42 -3.03 6.05 -1.92
N GLY A 43 -2.39 4.93 -2.28
CA GLY A 43 -1.92 4.65 -3.63
C GLY A 43 -2.49 3.35 -4.21
N ASN A 44 -1.90 2.89 -5.32
CA ASN A 44 -2.25 1.62 -5.96
C ASN A 44 -1.77 0.41 -5.14
N GLY A 45 -2.47 0.10 -4.06
CA GLY A 45 -2.10 -0.99 -3.16
C GLY A 45 -0.98 -0.65 -2.18
N CYS A 46 -0.72 0.65 -1.96
CA CYS A 46 0.27 1.13 -0.99
C CYS A 46 -0.44 1.95 0.09
N PRO A 47 -0.15 1.71 1.39
CA PRO A 47 -0.76 2.44 2.49
C PRO A 47 -0.31 3.90 2.55
N VAL A 48 0.90 4.20 2.06
CA VAL A 48 1.50 5.54 2.12
C VAL A 48 2.13 5.90 0.78
N GLU A 49 1.75 7.03 0.20
CA GLU A 49 2.41 7.55 -1.00
C GLU A 49 3.65 8.37 -0.61
N LEU A 50 4.81 7.70 -0.49
CA LEU A 50 6.05 8.27 0.07
C LEU A 50 6.47 9.60 -0.57
N ARG A 51 6.38 9.70 -1.90
CA ARG A 51 6.75 10.94 -2.63
C ARG A 51 5.88 12.12 -2.20
N ARG A 52 4.56 11.91 -2.13
CA ARG A 52 3.61 12.94 -1.74
C ARG A 52 3.81 13.36 -0.28
N VAL A 53 4.08 12.40 0.61
CA VAL A 53 4.35 12.70 2.02
C VAL A 53 5.64 13.51 2.18
N LEU A 54 6.70 13.16 1.43
CA LEU A 54 7.95 13.91 1.46
C LEU A 54 7.76 15.36 0.98
N ASP A 55 7.04 15.56 -0.11
CA ASP A 55 6.75 16.89 -0.65
C ASP A 55 5.90 17.71 0.33
N HIS A 56 4.92 17.08 0.99
CA HIS A 56 4.12 17.70 2.04
C HIS A 56 4.97 18.16 3.22
N VAL A 57 5.85 17.30 3.74
CA VAL A 57 6.74 17.63 4.86
C VAL A 57 7.69 18.76 4.50
N ARG A 58 8.27 18.74 3.30
CA ARG A 58 9.13 19.83 2.78
C ARG A 58 8.39 21.17 2.73
N ALA A 59 7.12 21.17 2.33
CA ALA A 59 6.31 22.38 2.24
C ALA A 59 5.86 22.92 3.60
N VAL A 60 5.47 22.03 4.52
CA VAL A 60 4.97 22.41 5.86
C VAL A 60 6.10 22.84 6.79
N PHE A 61 7.25 22.16 6.73
CA PHE A 61 8.40 22.41 7.60
C PHE A 61 9.62 22.85 6.78
N PRO A 62 9.70 24.12 6.34
CA PRO A 62 10.81 24.57 5.49
C PRO A 62 12.18 24.64 6.20
N SER A 63 12.22 24.59 7.54
CA SER A 63 13.43 24.53 8.39
C SER A 63 14.62 25.34 7.85
N ARG A 64 14.42 26.62 7.54
CA ARG A 64 15.43 27.48 6.86
C ARG A 64 16.68 27.77 7.70
N GLY A 65 16.65 27.49 9.00
CA GLY A 65 17.79 27.65 9.91
C GLY A 65 18.69 26.43 10.04
N GLU A 66 18.32 25.31 9.41
CA GLU A 66 19.11 24.07 9.43
C GLU A 66 19.89 23.90 8.13
N ASP A 67 21.06 23.28 8.22
CA ASP A 67 21.84 22.93 7.04
C ASP A 67 21.23 21.76 6.28
N ALA A 68 21.38 21.77 4.96
CA ALA A 68 20.94 20.67 4.11
C ALA A 68 21.83 19.44 4.32
N LEU A 69 21.21 18.27 4.46
CA LEU A 69 21.93 17.02 4.59
C LEU A 69 22.67 16.64 3.29
N SER A 70 23.83 16.00 3.45
CA SER A 70 24.55 15.34 2.35
C SER A 70 23.98 13.95 2.07
N ALA A 71 24.32 13.38 0.91
CA ALA A 71 23.74 12.10 0.49
C ALA A 71 24.13 10.96 1.44
N THR A 72 25.35 10.99 1.95
CA THR A 72 25.84 10.04 2.95
C THR A 72 25.14 10.21 4.29
N GLN A 73 24.91 11.46 4.72
CA GLN A 73 24.19 11.75 5.96
C GLN A 73 22.73 11.29 5.90
N ILE A 74 22.05 11.45 4.75
CA ILE A 74 20.67 10.94 4.57
C ILE A 74 20.64 9.42 4.74
N ILE A 75 21.56 8.71 4.10
CA ILE A 75 21.64 7.25 4.18
C ILE A 75 21.90 6.81 5.62
N GLN A 76 22.88 7.42 6.28
CA GLN A 76 23.21 7.10 7.66
C GLN A 76 22.03 7.37 8.61
N ALA A 77 21.42 8.55 8.54
CA ALA A 77 20.27 8.91 9.37
C ALA A 77 19.06 7.99 9.08
N THR A 78 18.85 7.60 7.83
CA THR A 78 17.81 6.63 7.46
C THR A 78 18.06 5.28 8.11
N ASP A 79 19.29 4.75 8.03
CA ASP A 79 19.62 3.46 8.63
C ASP A 79 19.55 3.50 10.17
N GLU A 80 19.87 4.64 10.79
CA GLU A 80 19.71 4.87 12.23
C GLU A 80 18.23 4.88 12.64
N LEU A 81 17.38 5.61 11.91
CA LEU A 81 15.93 5.68 12.16
C LEU A 81 15.23 4.33 11.94
N ILE A 82 15.67 3.53 10.96
CA ILE A 82 15.10 2.21 10.71
C ILE A 82 15.46 1.20 11.81
N LYS A 83 16.67 1.32 12.39
CA LYS A 83 17.12 0.48 13.49
C LYS A 83 16.55 0.89 14.84
N SER A 84 16.08 2.14 14.96
CA SER A 84 15.42 2.63 16.16
C SER A 84 14.16 1.79 16.45
N PRO A 85 14.06 1.14 17.62
CA PRO A 85 12.92 0.29 17.96
C PRO A 85 11.64 1.10 18.19
N ASP A 86 11.74 2.35 18.62
CA ASP A 86 10.59 3.17 19.03
C ASP A 86 9.91 3.87 17.84
N ASP A 87 10.68 4.31 16.84
CA ASP A 87 10.17 5.17 15.75
C ASP A 87 9.40 4.42 14.65
N LEU A 88 9.55 3.09 14.56
CA LEU A 88 8.88 2.24 13.56
C LEU A 88 8.29 0.98 14.19
N GLU A 89 7.95 1.04 15.48
CA GLU A 89 7.26 -0.05 16.16
C GLU A 89 5.94 -0.37 15.43
N GLY A 90 5.72 -1.66 15.15
CA GLY A 90 4.53 -2.14 14.45
C GLY A 90 4.58 -2.08 12.92
N CYS A 91 5.55 -1.40 12.28
CA CYS A 91 5.69 -1.45 10.82
C CYS A 91 6.21 -2.82 10.35
N SER A 92 5.69 -3.35 9.23
CA SER A 92 6.23 -4.57 8.64
C SER A 92 7.63 -4.36 8.06
N ASP A 93 8.39 -5.45 7.95
CA ASP A 93 9.76 -5.38 7.44
C ASP A 93 9.80 -4.99 5.96
N GLU A 94 8.77 -5.37 5.19
CA GLU A 94 8.60 -4.95 3.80
C GLU A 94 8.43 -3.43 3.70
N PHE A 95 7.62 -2.83 4.57
CA PHE A 95 7.42 -1.37 4.58
C PHE A 95 8.70 -0.62 4.99
N LYS A 96 9.46 -1.17 5.95
CA LYS A 96 10.78 -0.61 6.32
C LYS A 96 11.77 -0.68 5.15
N ALA A 97 11.78 -1.78 4.40
CA ALA A 97 12.60 -1.91 3.21
C ALA A 97 12.20 -0.91 2.10
N GLU A 98 10.90 -0.73 1.88
CA GLU A 98 10.38 0.25 0.92
C GLU A 98 10.79 1.69 1.28
N LEU A 99 10.66 2.07 2.56
CA LEU A 99 11.12 3.37 3.06
C LEU A 99 12.62 3.57 2.83
N ARG A 100 13.42 2.54 3.12
CA ARG A 100 14.87 2.57 2.89
C ARG A 100 15.21 2.79 1.42
N ASP A 101 14.63 2.00 0.54
CA ASP A 101 14.89 2.06 -0.90
C ASP A 101 14.45 3.41 -1.49
N PHE A 102 13.33 3.95 -1.02
CA PHE A 102 12.88 5.29 -1.39
C PHE A 102 13.90 6.36 -0.97
N MET A 103 14.35 6.35 0.28
CA MET A 103 15.32 7.32 0.79
C MET A 103 16.68 7.20 0.11
N TYR A 104 17.11 5.98 -0.22
CA TYR A 104 18.33 5.74 -0.99
C TYR A 104 18.19 6.28 -2.43
N GLY A 105 17.00 6.14 -3.03
CA GLY A 105 16.67 6.77 -4.30
C GLY A 105 16.75 8.30 -4.25
N VAL A 106 16.25 8.92 -3.17
CA VAL A 106 16.38 10.37 -2.94
C VAL A 106 17.84 10.78 -2.80
N ALA A 107 18.61 10.09 -1.96
CA ALA A 107 20.03 10.36 -1.73
C ALA A 107 20.85 10.25 -3.03
N ARG A 108 20.57 9.24 -3.88
CA ARG A 108 21.23 9.06 -5.18
C ARG A 108 20.89 10.19 -6.15
N ARG A 109 19.62 10.61 -6.23
CA ARG A 109 19.23 11.76 -7.06
C ARG A 109 19.94 13.03 -6.62
N MET A 110 20.02 13.24 -5.30
CA MET A 110 20.71 14.39 -4.73
C MET A 110 22.21 14.36 -5.04
N ALA A 111 22.88 13.22 -4.91
CA ALA A 111 24.30 13.07 -5.23
C ALA A 111 24.58 13.40 -6.71
N ASN A 112 23.75 12.92 -7.64
CA ASN A 112 23.90 13.19 -9.06
C ASN A 112 23.69 14.69 -9.40
N LEU A 113 22.75 15.36 -8.74
CA LEU A 113 22.44 16.77 -9.00
C LEU A 113 23.49 17.73 -8.41
N ARG A 114 24.15 17.34 -7.32
CA ARG A 114 25.14 18.16 -6.61
C ARG A 114 26.59 17.88 -7.04
N GLN A 115 26.81 16.88 -7.90
CA GLN A 115 28.12 16.33 -8.26
C GLN A 115 29.16 17.37 -8.72
N ASP A 116 28.73 18.47 -9.36
CA ASP A 116 29.65 19.44 -9.96
C ASP A 116 29.87 20.73 -9.15
N ARG A 117 29.03 21.06 -8.14
CA ARG A 117 29.09 22.34 -7.38
C ARG A 117 28.44 22.30 -5.98
N GLU A 118 29.02 21.56 -5.04
CA GLU A 118 28.53 21.55 -3.63
C GLU A 118 28.75 22.87 -2.87
N ASP A 119 29.65 23.72 -3.36
CA ASP A 119 30.04 25.00 -2.77
C ASP A 119 29.02 26.13 -3.02
N VAL A 120 28.14 25.97 -4.01
CA VAL A 120 27.13 26.98 -4.37
C VAL A 120 25.87 26.82 -3.53
N LYS A 121 25.52 27.83 -2.74
CA LYS A 121 24.31 27.85 -1.89
C LYS A 121 23.02 27.49 -2.63
N VAL A 122 22.88 27.91 -3.89
CA VAL A 122 21.69 27.60 -4.72
C VAL A 122 21.61 26.10 -5.05
N VAL A 123 22.74 25.41 -5.20
CA VAL A 123 22.78 23.97 -5.46
C VAL A 123 22.39 23.17 -4.22
N GLN A 124 22.60 23.72 -3.02
CA GLN A 124 22.16 23.12 -1.75
C GLN A 124 20.63 23.17 -1.58
N GLU A 125 19.94 24.06 -2.30
CA GLU A 125 18.48 24.10 -2.35
C GLU A 125 17.89 23.00 -3.25
N LEU A 126 18.67 22.45 -4.19
CA LEU A 126 18.23 21.33 -5.02
C LEU A 126 18.09 20.06 -4.17
N GLU A 127 16.89 19.47 -4.20
CA GLU A 127 16.53 18.29 -3.38
C GLU A 127 16.85 18.49 -1.89
N ARG A 128 16.70 19.72 -1.38
CA ARG A 128 16.99 20.05 0.03
C ARG A 128 16.19 19.16 0.98
N LEU A 129 16.89 18.59 1.95
CA LEU A 129 16.34 17.79 3.03
C LEU A 129 17.12 18.09 4.31
N THR A 130 16.41 18.31 5.40
CA THR A 130 16.97 18.60 6.72
C THR A 130 16.71 17.44 7.68
N VAL A 131 17.43 17.39 8.81
CA VAL A 131 17.25 16.34 9.83
C VAL A 131 15.83 16.38 10.38
N SER A 132 15.32 17.57 10.72
CA SER A 132 13.97 17.73 11.24
C SER A 132 12.91 17.25 10.24
N GLN A 133 13.07 17.57 8.95
CA GLN A 133 12.16 17.10 7.91
C GLN A 133 12.21 15.57 7.75
N LEU A 134 13.39 14.97 7.84
CA LEU A 134 13.55 13.51 7.77
C LEU A 134 12.79 12.84 8.92
N ILE A 135 12.98 13.29 10.16
CA ILE A 135 12.28 12.75 11.33
C ILE A 135 10.76 12.89 11.18
N GLN A 136 10.29 14.08 10.77
CA GLN A 136 8.85 14.33 10.56
C GLN A 136 8.28 13.45 9.44
N PHE A 137 9.06 13.18 8.38
CA PHE A 137 8.68 12.27 7.31
C PHE A 137 8.48 10.84 7.82
N PHE A 138 9.44 10.30 8.58
CA PHE A 138 9.33 8.95 9.15
C PHE A 138 8.14 8.82 10.10
N HIS A 139 7.95 9.80 11.00
CA HIS A 139 6.82 9.81 11.92
C HIS A 139 5.47 9.91 11.19
N ALA A 140 5.38 10.72 10.12
CA ALA A 140 4.18 10.81 9.30
C ALA A 140 3.88 9.49 8.57
N CYS A 141 4.90 8.84 8.02
CA CYS A 141 4.79 7.54 7.37
C CYS A 141 4.34 6.45 8.35
N GLN A 142 4.96 6.36 9.53
CA GLN A 142 4.58 5.41 10.58
C GLN A 142 3.12 5.63 11.02
N THR A 143 2.73 6.88 11.29
CA THR A 143 1.37 7.22 11.72
C THR A 143 0.34 6.80 10.68
N LYS A 144 0.61 7.04 9.38
CA LYS A 144 -0.28 6.63 8.30
C LYS A 144 -0.35 5.11 8.16
N TYR A 145 0.79 4.43 8.23
CA TYR A 145 0.86 2.97 8.15
C TYR A 145 0.08 2.31 9.30
N MET A 146 0.27 2.77 10.54
CA MET A 146 -0.42 2.22 11.71
C MET A 146 -1.94 2.44 11.64
N LYS A 147 -2.39 3.58 11.10
CA LYS A 147 -3.82 3.83 10.84
C LYS A 147 -4.37 2.96 9.72
N ALA A 148 -3.54 2.55 8.77
CA ALA A 148 -3.93 1.67 7.68
C ALA A 148 -4.01 0.20 8.07
N LYS A 149 -3.63 -0.19 9.30
CA LYS A 149 -3.83 -1.56 9.78
C LYS A 149 -5.29 -1.84 10.00
N ILE A 150 -5.72 -3.05 9.65
CA ILE A 150 -7.11 -3.44 9.85
C ILE A 150 -7.43 -3.67 11.33
N GLU A 151 -8.58 -3.18 11.77
CA GLU A 151 -9.00 -3.27 13.17
C GLU A 151 -9.57 -4.66 13.51
N PRO A 152 -9.13 -5.29 14.62
CA PRO A 152 -9.75 -6.52 15.11
C PRO A 152 -11.25 -6.37 15.34
N GLY A 153 -12.03 -7.41 15.00
CA GLY A 153 -13.48 -7.38 15.05
C GLY A 153 -14.14 -6.90 13.75
N THR A 154 -13.36 -6.48 12.76
CA THR A 154 -13.89 -6.09 11.44
C THR A 154 -14.51 -7.29 10.73
N ALA A 155 -15.74 -7.13 10.24
CA ALA A 155 -16.47 -8.13 9.45
C ALA A 155 -15.95 -8.19 7.99
N VAL A 156 -14.71 -8.63 7.83
CA VAL A 156 -13.95 -8.61 6.57
C VAL A 156 -14.65 -9.37 5.44
N GLY A 157 -15.35 -10.47 5.74
CA GLY A 157 -16.03 -11.24 4.69
C GLY A 157 -17.26 -10.55 4.13
N ALA A 158 -17.99 -9.79 4.95
CA ALA A 158 -19.12 -8.99 4.48
C ALA A 158 -18.64 -7.87 3.54
N LEU A 159 -17.55 -7.19 3.89
CA LEU A 159 -16.90 -6.18 3.05
C LEU A 159 -16.44 -6.80 1.72
N ALA A 160 -15.72 -7.93 1.76
CA ALA A 160 -15.25 -8.63 0.57
C ALA A 160 -16.41 -9.07 -0.35
N ALA A 161 -17.49 -9.62 0.23
CA ALA A 161 -18.66 -10.05 -0.52
C ALA A 161 -19.35 -8.90 -1.28
N GLN A 162 -19.40 -7.72 -0.65
CA GLN A 162 -19.97 -6.52 -1.26
C GLN A 162 -19.05 -5.96 -2.34
N SER A 163 -17.75 -5.81 -2.05
CA SER A 163 -16.76 -5.28 -2.99
C SER A 163 -16.65 -6.10 -4.28
N ILE A 164 -16.83 -7.43 -4.22
CA ILE A 164 -16.89 -8.28 -5.42
C ILE A 164 -18.28 -8.21 -6.09
N GLY A 165 -19.34 -8.14 -5.28
CA GLY A 165 -20.72 -8.24 -5.73
C GLY A 165 -21.25 -7.00 -6.43
N GLU A 166 -20.88 -5.81 -5.97
CA GLU A 166 -21.38 -4.52 -6.46
C GLU A 166 -20.92 -4.21 -7.90
N PRO A 167 -19.62 -4.33 -8.27
CA PRO A 167 -19.16 -4.08 -9.64
C PRO A 167 -19.77 -5.02 -10.66
N GLY A 168 -20.20 -6.22 -10.24
CA GLY A 168 -20.90 -7.17 -11.10
C GLY A 168 -22.15 -6.57 -11.76
N THR A 169 -22.83 -5.63 -11.11
CA THR A 169 -23.97 -4.92 -11.72
C THR A 169 -23.52 -4.04 -12.91
N GLN A 170 -22.39 -3.35 -12.77
CA GLN A 170 -21.79 -2.48 -13.80
C GLN A 170 -21.18 -3.28 -14.96
N MET A 171 -20.70 -4.50 -14.71
CA MET A 171 -20.10 -5.39 -15.73
C MET A 171 -21.13 -6.03 -16.67
N THR A 172 -22.43 -5.81 -16.48
CA THR A 172 -23.50 -6.43 -17.28
C THR A 172 -23.54 -5.93 -18.73
N LEU A 173 -22.98 -4.75 -19.03
CA LEU A 173 -23.13 -4.08 -20.34
C LEU A 173 -21.88 -4.07 -21.25
N LYS A 174 -20.75 -4.68 -20.86
CA LYS A 174 -19.53 -4.77 -21.72
C LYS A 174 -19.13 -6.22 -22.01
N THR A 175 -19.95 -6.93 -22.78
CA THR A 175 -19.77 -8.36 -23.08
C THR A 175 -19.17 -8.69 -24.46
N PHE A 176 -18.67 -7.70 -25.22
CA PHE A 176 -17.99 -7.96 -26.49
C PHE A 176 -16.58 -7.36 -26.49
N HIS A 177 -15.61 -8.11 -25.96
CA HIS A 177 -14.20 -7.80 -26.14
C HIS A 177 -13.47 -9.04 -26.66
N PHE A 178 -13.00 -8.95 -27.90
CA PHE A 178 -12.09 -9.91 -28.49
C PHE A 178 -10.73 -9.76 -27.82
N ALA A 179 -10.10 -10.86 -27.40
CA ALA A 179 -8.75 -10.87 -26.85
C ALA A 179 -7.71 -10.70 -27.97
N GLY A 180 -7.74 -9.56 -28.66
CA GLY A 180 -6.77 -9.19 -29.70
C GLY A 180 -6.79 -10.02 -30.99
N VAL A 181 -7.64 -11.05 -31.09
CA VAL A 181 -7.80 -11.90 -32.29
C VAL A 181 -9.29 -12.04 -32.61
N ALA A 182 -9.66 -11.76 -33.86
CA ALA A 182 -11.05 -11.67 -34.31
C ALA A 182 -11.86 -13.00 -34.25
N SER A 183 -11.25 -14.12 -33.86
CA SER A 183 -11.82 -15.45 -34.02
C SER A 183 -12.26 -16.15 -32.74
N MET A 184 -11.86 -15.70 -31.54
CA MET A 184 -12.23 -16.35 -30.28
C MET A 184 -12.86 -15.38 -29.29
N ASN A 185 -14.15 -15.61 -29.01
CA ASN A 185 -14.87 -14.92 -27.95
C ASN A 185 -14.63 -15.66 -26.63
N ILE A 186 -14.04 -15.00 -25.64
CA ILE A 186 -13.84 -15.54 -24.29
C ILE A 186 -14.96 -15.04 -23.39
N THR A 187 -15.43 -15.86 -22.47
CA THR A 187 -16.37 -15.40 -21.43
C THR A 187 -15.71 -14.34 -20.53
N GLN A 188 -16.29 -13.14 -20.51
CA GLN A 188 -15.84 -12.03 -19.66
C GLN A 188 -17.02 -11.45 -18.87
N GLY A 189 -16.71 -10.65 -17.85
CA GLY A 189 -17.73 -10.00 -17.03
C GLY A 189 -18.46 -10.97 -16.09
N VAL A 190 -19.76 -10.71 -15.90
CA VAL A 190 -20.61 -11.45 -14.95
C VAL A 190 -20.68 -12.96 -15.23
N PRO A 191 -20.80 -13.43 -16.49
CA PRO A 191 -20.78 -14.87 -16.79
C PRO A 191 -19.51 -15.55 -16.29
N ARG A 192 -18.34 -14.92 -16.47
CA ARG A 192 -17.06 -15.48 -16.02
C ARG A 192 -16.94 -15.51 -14.51
N ILE A 193 -17.35 -14.43 -13.84
CA ILE A 193 -17.42 -14.36 -12.37
C ILE A 193 -18.32 -15.48 -11.81
N LYS A 194 -19.47 -15.73 -12.46
CA LYS A 194 -20.39 -16.81 -12.07
C LYS A 194 -19.75 -18.19 -12.24
N GLU A 195 -19.03 -18.44 -13.33
CA GLU A 195 -18.32 -19.70 -13.55
C GLU A 195 -17.28 -19.97 -12.45
N ILE A 196 -16.46 -18.95 -12.13
CA ILE A 196 -15.40 -19.02 -11.12
C ILE A 196 -15.99 -19.28 -9.73
N ILE A 197 -16.98 -18.49 -9.29
CA ILE A 197 -17.59 -18.63 -7.96
C ILE A 197 -18.32 -19.97 -7.81
N ASN A 198 -18.92 -20.49 -8.88
CA ASN A 198 -19.60 -21.78 -8.84
C ASN A 198 -18.64 -22.98 -8.85
N ALA A 199 -17.33 -22.77 -9.08
CA ALA A 199 -16.36 -23.84 -9.29
C ALA A 199 -16.89 -24.91 -10.26
N SER A 200 -17.43 -24.44 -11.40
CA SER A 200 -18.13 -25.31 -12.35
C SER A 200 -17.15 -26.28 -13.02
N LYS A 201 -17.48 -27.58 -13.05
CA LYS A 201 -16.61 -28.60 -13.67
C LYS A 201 -16.41 -28.39 -15.17
N ASN A 202 -17.44 -27.90 -15.85
CA ASN A 202 -17.43 -27.57 -17.28
C ASN A 202 -17.72 -26.08 -17.43
N ILE A 203 -16.86 -25.36 -18.15
CA ILE A 203 -16.98 -23.92 -18.41
C ILE A 203 -17.05 -23.65 -19.91
N SER A 204 -17.67 -22.54 -20.29
CA SER A 204 -17.67 -22.11 -21.68
C SER A 204 -16.31 -21.47 -21.99
N THR A 205 -15.66 -21.92 -23.06
CA THR A 205 -14.34 -21.42 -23.51
C THR A 205 -13.26 -21.48 -22.41
N PRO A 206 -12.70 -22.68 -22.12
CA PRO A 206 -11.71 -22.89 -21.06
C PRO A 206 -10.37 -22.19 -21.30
#